data_AF-A0AA38MNW7-F1
#
_entry.id   AF-A0AA38MNW7-F1
#
_cell.length_a   1.000
_cell.length_b   1.000
_cell.length_c   1.000
_cell.angle_alpha   90.00
_cell.angle_beta   90.00
_cell.angle_gamma   90.00
#
_symmetry.space_group_name_H-M   'P 1'
#
loop_
_entity.id
_entity.type
_entity.pdbx_description
1 polymer ?
#
loop_
_entity_poly.entity_id
_entity_poly.type
_entity_poly.pdbx_seq_one_letter_code
_entity_poly.pdbx_strand_id
1 'polypeptide(L)'
;MNKFDWEAATRINTLMLKFVGLWPEGDGTYNFNIYTIYAVISINLFVNGHTFFQVMNIFFVYSNLKALTATIFITASEVLVSVKVYNYVQNLKLLKKLKNDLEKDIFQPTNEGQILLIEPHLKMWKVAYFVFCIPSTAVVALFAAFPILDQRIKEYRLPFSAWYPYNTKISPLYELTYLYQVIAILFMATVNVNTDILISALMMYVAAQCDILCDELRNLNATENIHEKIIICVRRHQALLGFAAGCNQFFDFIVLGQFITSVISNALTMFQLTVVEPFSSEFYTLFFFAVGVPTQLFLYCWFGNEVDLKVRNLINI
;
A
#
# COMPACT_ATOMS: atom_id res chain seq x y z
N MET A 1 -3.30 -6.11 -34.14
CA MET A 1 -3.83 -6.23 -32.77
C MET A 1 -3.75 -4.87 -32.10
N ASN A 2 -4.79 -4.44 -31.39
CA ASN A 2 -4.67 -3.28 -30.50
C ASN A 2 -3.72 -3.63 -29.35
N LYS A 3 -2.98 -2.64 -28.83
CA LYS A 3 -2.11 -2.84 -27.67
C LYS A 3 -2.92 -3.31 -26.46
N PHE A 4 -2.33 -4.19 -25.67
CA PHE A 4 -2.91 -4.67 -24.42
C PHE A 4 -2.82 -3.57 -23.35
N ASP A 5 -3.95 -3.22 -22.75
CA ASP A 5 -4.03 -2.22 -21.68
C ASP A 5 -3.64 -2.84 -20.33
N TRP A 6 -2.36 -2.69 -19.96
CA TRP A 6 -1.83 -3.15 -18.68
C TRP A 6 -2.44 -2.43 -17.47
N GLU A 7 -2.98 -1.23 -17.67
CA GLU A 7 -3.52 -0.37 -16.62
C GLU A 7 -5.00 -0.65 -16.33
N ALA A 8 -5.72 -1.30 -17.24
CA ALA A 8 -7.15 -1.57 -17.09
C ALA A 8 -7.48 -2.23 -15.74
N ALA A 9 -6.61 -3.13 -15.27
CA ALA A 9 -6.79 -3.78 -13.98
C ALA A 9 -6.51 -2.86 -12.78
N THR A 10 -5.52 -1.97 -12.88
CA THR A 10 -5.00 -1.15 -11.77
C THR A 10 -5.53 0.29 -11.78
N ARG A 11 -6.43 0.62 -12.71
CA ARG A 11 -7.04 1.96 -12.84
C ARG A 11 -7.71 2.44 -11.56
N ILE A 12 -8.35 1.55 -10.81
CA ILE A 12 -8.98 1.89 -9.52
C ILE A 12 -7.94 2.35 -8.50
N ASN A 13 -6.79 1.67 -8.42
CA ASN A 13 -5.69 2.05 -7.53
C ASN A 13 -5.09 3.40 -7.95
N THR A 14 -4.90 3.63 -9.26
CA THR A 14 -4.43 4.93 -9.78
C THR A 14 -5.41 6.06 -9.42
N LEU A 15 -6.73 5.81 -9.52
CA LEU A 15 -7.75 6.79 -9.14
C LEU A 15 -7.70 7.12 -7.65
N MET A 16 -7.56 6.12 -6.79
CA MET A 16 -7.45 6.32 -5.35
C MET A 16 -6.15 7.04 -4.96
N LEU A 17 -5.02 6.71 -5.61
CA LEU A 17 -3.76 7.44 -5.43
C LEU A 17 -3.89 8.90 -5.89
N LYS A 18 -4.61 9.17 -6.98
CA LYS A 18 -4.93 10.54 -7.42
C LYS A 18 -5.76 11.26 -6.38
N PHE A 19 -6.78 10.59 -5.83
CA PHE A 19 -7.64 11.13 -4.78
C PHE A 19 -6.85 11.53 -3.54
N VAL A 20 -5.91 10.72 -3.05
CA VAL A 20 -5.08 11.06 -1.87
C VAL A 20 -3.89 11.97 -2.18
N GLY A 21 -3.87 12.63 -3.34
CA GLY A 21 -2.83 13.59 -3.70
C GLY A 21 -1.49 12.98 -4.14
N LEU A 22 -1.42 11.67 -4.36
CA LEU A 22 -0.19 10.96 -4.72
C LEU A 22 0.02 10.76 -6.23
N TRP A 23 -0.96 11.09 -7.08
CA TRP A 23 -0.85 10.86 -8.53
C TRP A 23 -1.11 12.12 -9.36
N PRO A 24 -0.13 13.05 -9.44
CA PRO A 24 -0.24 14.21 -10.30
C PRO A 24 -0.26 13.82 -11.78
N GLU A 25 -0.87 14.67 -12.59
CA GLU A 25 -0.86 14.56 -14.05
C GLU A 25 0.51 14.93 -14.61
N GLY A 26 0.84 14.38 -15.79
CA GLY A 26 2.11 14.64 -16.47
C GLY A 26 3.23 13.64 -16.13
N ASP A 27 4.47 14.12 -16.19
CA ASP A 27 5.73 13.37 -16.18
C ASP A 27 6.19 12.86 -14.80
N GLY A 28 5.32 12.98 -13.78
CA GLY A 28 5.65 12.62 -12.40
C GLY A 28 6.31 13.75 -11.61
N THR A 29 6.16 15.00 -12.05
CA THR A 29 6.49 16.19 -11.26
C THR A 29 5.25 16.85 -10.67
N TYR A 30 5.38 17.30 -9.41
CA TYR A 30 4.39 18.18 -8.80
C TYR A 30 4.61 19.62 -9.29
N ASN A 31 3.92 20.00 -10.35
CA ASN A 31 3.95 21.34 -10.92
C ASN A 31 3.13 22.34 -10.08
N PHE A 32 3.39 23.64 -10.19
CA PHE A 32 2.58 24.68 -9.52
C PHE A 32 1.16 24.77 -10.11
N ASN A 33 0.27 23.88 -9.68
CA ASN A 33 -1.13 23.83 -10.07
C ASN A 33 -2.03 23.54 -8.86
N ILE A 34 -3.34 23.65 -9.06
CA ILE A 34 -4.35 23.45 -8.00
C ILE A 34 -4.23 22.06 -7.37
N TYR A 35 -3.91 21.03 -8.16
CA TYR A 35 -3.76 19.67 -7.68
C TYR A 35 -2.57 19.53 -6.71
N THR A 36 -1.43 20.12 -7.03
CA THR A 36 -0.25 20.11 -6.14
C THR A 36 -0.52 20.87 -4.86
N ILE A 37 -1.21 22.02 -4.92
CA ILE A 37 -1.61 22.76 -3.71
C ILE A 37 -2.52 21.88 -2.84
N TYR A 38 -3.53 21.24 -3.46
CA TYR A 38 -4.39 20.28 -2.78
C TYR A 38 -3.61 19.14 -2.13
N ALA A 39 -2.71 18.49 -2.88
CA ALA A 39 -1.92 17.35 -2.41
C ALA A 39 -1.01 17.74 -1.24
N VAL A 40 -0.32 18.88 -1.34
CA VAL A 40 0.54 19.38 -0.26
C VAL A 40 -0.28 19.69 0.99
N ILE A 41 -1.42 20.36 0.85
CA ILE A 41 -2.27 20.69 2.00
C ILE A 41 -2.85 19.42 2.62
N SER A 42 -3.41 18.51 1.82
CA SER A 42 -4.07 17.30 2.32
C SER A 42 -3.09 16.34 2.99
N ILE A 43 -1.92 16.10 2.38
CA ILE A 43 -0.87 15.24 2.95
C ILE A 43 -0.36 15.84 4.27
N ASN A 44 -0.06 17.15 4.31
CA ASN A 44 0.45 17.75 5.54
C ASN A 44 -0.62 17.81 6.64
N LEU A 45 -1.87 18.09 6.29
CA LEU A 45 -2.94 18.20 7.27
C LEU A 45 -3.37 16.84 7.82
N PHE A 46 -3.58 15.86 6.95
CA PHE A 46 -4.20 14.58 7.31
C PHE A 46 -3.20 13.47 7.62
N VAL A 47 -2.03 13.45 6.98
CA VAL A 47 -0.98 12.46 7.26
C VAL A 47 -0.04 13.02 8.31
N ASN A 48 0.78 14.01 7.94
CA ASN A 48 1.85 14.50 8.82
C ASN A 48 1.30 15.15 10.10
N GLY A 49 0.22 15.92 10.00
CA GLY A 49 -0.42 16.58 11.14
C GLY A 49 -0.97 15.59 12.17
N HIS A 50 -1.68 14.55 11.70
CA HIS A 50 -2.24 13.54 12.59
C HIS A 50 -1.13 12.74 13.28
N THR A 51 -0.15 12.27 12.49
CA THR A 51 1.03 11.56 13.01
C THR A 51 1.79 12.43 14.01
N PHE A 52 1.95 13.73 13.77
CA PHE A 52 2.60 14.65 14.70
C PHE A 52 1.90 14.68 16.06
N PHE A 53 0.58 14.85 16.10
CA PHE A 53 -0.17 14.89 17.36
C PHE A 53 -0.10 13.58 18.14
N GLN A 54 -0.05 12.43 17.46
CA GLN A 54 0.17 11.13 18.10
C GLN A 54 1.60 10.97 18.64
N VAL A 55 2.61 11.36 17.86
CA VAL A 55 4.01 11.33 18.31
C VAL A 55 4.20 12.23 19.53
N MET A 56 3.60 13.43 19.55
CA MET A 56 3.62 14.30 20.73
C MET A 56 2.97 13.64 21.94
N ASN A 57 1.86 12.92 21.75
CA ASN A 57 1.17 12.22 22.83
C ASN A 57 2.07 11.23 23.58
N ILE A 58 2.99 10.55 22.89
CA ILE A 58 3.95 9.61 23.51
C ILE A 58 4.73 10.29 24.65
N PHE A 59 5.17 11.53 24.47
CA PHE A 59 5.91 12.29 25.50
C PHE A 59 5.05 12.67 26.71
N PHE A 60 3.73 12.64 26.60
CA PHE A 60 2.81 12.89 27.71
C PHE A 60 2.38 11.60 28.43
N VAL A 61 2.35 10.47 27.72
CA VAL A 61 1.88 9.19 28.29
C VAL A 61 2.99 8.21 28.66
N TYR A 62 4.27 8.53 28.41
CA TYR A 62 5.42 7.63 28.59
C TYR A 62 5.55 7.03 30.00
N SER A 63 5.08 7.72 31.03
CA SER A 63 5.14 7.25 32.41
C SER A 63 4.12 6.15 32.71
N ASN A 64 3.05 6.02 31.92
CA ASN A 64 2.03 4.99 32.06
C ASN A 64 2.24 3.91 31.00
N LEU A 65 2.79 2.77 31.40
CA LEU A 65 3.11 1.67 30.48
C LEU A 65 1.91 1.19 29.66
N LYS A 66 0.70 1.13 30.25
CA LYS A 66 -0.51 0.71 29.55
C LYS A 66 -0.90 1.72 28.46
N ALA A 67 -0.90 3.01 28.78
CA ALA A 67 -1.21 4.08 27.82
C ALA A 67 -0.12 4.21 26.74
N LEU A 68 1.14 4.07 27.13
CA LEU A 68 2.29 4.10 26.24
C LEU A 68 2.22 2.98 25.20
N THR A 69 2.05 1.72 25.66
CA THR A 69 1.97 0.57 24.75
C THR A 69 0.72 0.63 23.87
N ALA A 70 -0.40 1.18 24.35
CA ALA A 70 -1.60 1.40 23.54
C ALA A 70 -1.44 2.51 22.47
N THR A 71 -0.45 3.40 22.63
CA THR A 71 -0.18 4.50 21.70
C THR A 71 0.91 4.14 20.69
N ILE A 72 2.03 3.55 21.16
CA ILE A 72 3.24 3.33 20.34
C ILE A 72 2.97 2.51 19.07
N PHE A 73 2.20 1.42 19.14
CA PHE A 73 2.03 0.56 17.95
C PHE A 73 1.25 1.25 16.83
N ILE A 74 0.24 2.05 17.20
CA ILE A 74 -0.56 2.83 16.26
C ILE A 74 0.33 3.91 15.66
N THR A 75 1.01 4.68 16.52
CA THR A 75 1.87 5.76 16.08
C THR A 75 3.02 5.27 15.19
N ALA A 76 3.62 4.11 15.49
CA ALA A 76 4.63 3.51 14.63
C ALA A 76 4.08 3.16 13.24
N SER A 77 2.85 2.64 13.17
CA SER A 77 2.16 2.36 11.90
C SER A 77 1.89 3.64 11.11
N GLU A 78 1.49 4.73 11.76
CA GLU A 78 1.24 6.02 11.11
C GLU A 78 2.51 6.72 10.65
N VAL A 79 3.59 6.63 11.43
CA VAL A 79 4.92 7.09 11.02
C VAL A 79 5.36 6.36 9.75
N LEU A 80 5.09 5.05 9.64
CA LEU A 80 5.37 4.30 8.42
C LEU A 80 4.54 4.82 7.23
N VAL A 81 3.28 5.21 7.41
CA VAL A 81 2.48 5.84 6.34
C VAL A 81 3.14 7.14 5.85
N SER A 82 3.64 7.97 6.77
CA SER A 82 4.39 9.19 6.41
C SER A 82 5.65 8.87 5.61
N VAL A 83 6.39 7.82 6.01
CA VAL A 83 7.56 7.31 5.29
C VAL A 83 7.20 6.79 3.89
N LYS A 84 6.09 6.06 3.76
CA LYS A 84 5.57 5.58 2.48
C LYS A 84 5.28 6.74 1.54
N VAL A 85 4.57 7.78 2.01
CA VAL A 85 4.29 8.99 1.23
C VAL A 85 5.57 9.67 0.78
N TYR A 86 6.54 9.83 1.67
CA TYR A 86 7.82 10.44 1.33
C TYR A 86 8.55 9.65 0.24
N ASN A 87 8.72 8.33 0.43
CA ASN A 87 9.37 7.47 -0.56
C ASN A 87 8.63 7.48 -1.90
N TYR A 88 7.29 7.47 -1.84
CA TYR A 88 6.44 7.56 -3.02
C TYR A 88 6.72 8.82 -3.84
N VAL A 89 6.71 9.98 -3.19
CA VAL A 89 6.95 11.27 -3.85
C VAL A 89 8.36 11.33 -4.45
N GLN A 90 9.38 10.82 -3.74
CA GLN A 90 10.76 10.77 -4.24
C GLN A 90 10.89 9.90 -5.51
N ASN A 91 10.17 8.78 -5.56
CA ASN A 91 10.24 7.80 -6.64
C ASN A 91 9.14 7.95 -7.71
N LEU A 92 8.32 9.00 -7.67
CA LEU A 92 7.18 9.16 -8.57
C LEU A 92 7.57 9.17 -10.06
N LYS A 93 8.68 9.84 -10.42
CA LYS A 93 9.20 9.83 -11.79
C LYS A 93 9.55 8.42 -12.26
N LEU A 94 10.17 7.62 -11.37
CA LEU A 94 10.50 6.22 -11.65
C LEU A 94 9.23 5.39 -11.85
N LEU A 95 8.22 5.55 -10.99
CA LEU A 95 6.93 4.89 -11.13
C LEU A 95 6.25 5.20 -12.47
N LYS A 96 6.20 6.48 -12.86
CA LYS A 96 5.62 6.91 -14.14
C LYS A 96 6.40 6.34 -15.32
N LYS A 97 7.73 6.30 -15.22
CA LYS A 97 8.59 5.67 -16.23
C LYS A 97 8.30 4.18 -16.35
N LEU A 98 8.26 3.42 -15.24
CA LEU A 98 7.95 1.99 -15.24
C LEU A 98 6.60 1.71 -15.89
N LYS A 99 5.59 2.52 -15.53
CA LYS A 99 4.26 2.42 -16.11
C LYS A 99 4.26 2.67 -17.63
N ASN A 100 4.99 3.69 -18.09
CA ASN A 100 5.17 3.94 -19.52
C ASN A 100 6.01 2.86 -20.22
N ASP A 101 6.92 2.20 -19.50
CA ASP A 101 7.72 1.10 -20.05
C ASP A 101 6.82 -0.07 -20.46
N LEU A 102 5.77 -0.40 -19.69
CA LEU A 102 4.80 -1.47 -20.01
C LEU A 102 4.04 -1.24 -21.33
N GLU A 103 3.90 0.00 -21.77
CA GLU A 103 3.24 0.37 -23.04
C GLU A 103 4.16 0.21 -24.27
N LYS A 104 5.46 -0.01 -24.05
CA LYS A 104 6.42 -0.25 -25.13
C LYS A 104 6.21 -1.64 -25.73
N ASP A 105 6.47 -1.75 -27.03
CA ASP A 105 6.21 -2.98 -27.79
C ASP A 105 6.95 -4.20 -27.23
N ILE A 106 8.11 -4.01 -26.61
CA ILE A 106 8.90 -5.07 -25.97
C ILE A 106 8.20 -5.74 -24.78
N PHE A 107 7.23 -5.07 -24.14
CA PHE A 107 6.45 -5.60 -23.02
C PHE A 107 5.05 -6.04 -23.43
N GLN A 108 4.68 -5.87 -24.70
CA GLN A 108 3.35 -6.25 -25.19
C GLN A 108 3.29 -7.77 -25.46
N PRO A 109 2.15 -8.41 -25.17
CA PRO A 109 1.91 -9.78 -25.63
C PRO A 109 1.75 -9.81 -27.15
N THR A 110 2.33 -10.82 -27.78
CA THR A 110 2.39 -10.97 -29.24
C THR A 110 1.24 -11.80 -29.81
N ASN A 111 0.61 -12.62 -28.99
CA ASN A 111 -0.45 -13.55 -29.39
C ASN A 111 -1.52 -13.72 -28.29
N GLU A 112 -2.68 -14.28 -28.64
CA GLU A 112 -3.78 -14.51 -27.70
C GLU A 112 -3.41 -15.47 -26.57
N GLY A 113 -2.55 -16.46 -26.83
CA GLY A 113 -2.04 -17.37 -25.80
C GLY A 113 -1.31 -16.62 -24.69
N GLN A 114 -0.48 -15.63 -25.03
CA GLN A 114 0.21 -14.78 -24.05
C GLN A 114 -0.77 -13.89 -23.27
N ILE A 115 -1.87 -13.44 -23.89
CA ILE A 115 -2.91 -12.70 -23.17
C ILE A 115 -3.56 -13.60 -22.11
N LEU A 116 -3.87 -14.85 -22.45
CA LEU A 116 -4.44 -15.84 -21.52
C LEU A 116 -3.48 -16.17 -20.35
N LEU A 117 -2.16 -16.06 -20.55
CA LEU A 117 -1.19 -16.20 -19.45
C LEU A 117 -1.24 -15.04 -18.45
N ILE A 118 -1.60 -13.82 -18.90
CA ILE A 118 -1.63 -12.61 -18.08
C ILE A 118 -2.93 -12.50 -17.27
N GLU A 119 -4.06 -12.98 -17.80
CA GLU A 119 -5.39 -12.84 -17.17
C GLU A 119 -5.46 -13.32 -15.71
N PRO A 120 -4.91 -14.49 -15.32
CA PRO A 120 -4.94 -14.95 -13.93
C PRO A 120 -4.24 -14.00 -12.97
N HIS A 121 -3.11 -13.41 -13.39
CA HIS A 121 -2.37 -12.42 -12.60
C HIS A 121 -3.22 -11.20 -12.29
N LEU A 122 -3.86 -10.64 -13.33
CA LEU A 122 -4.72 -9.46 -13.20
C LEU A 122 -5.95 -9.75 -12.34
N LYS A 123 -6.55 -10.94 -12.50
CA LYS A 123 -7.70 -11.36 -11.70
C LYS A 123 -7.30 -11.53 -10.23
N MET A 124 -6.17 -12.17 -9.97
CA MET A 124 -5.64 -12.34 -8.61
C MET A 124 -5.40 -11.00 -7.93
N TRP A 125 -4.78 -10.05 -8.64
CA TRP A 125 -4.56 -8.71 -8.11
C TRP A 125 -5.87 -7.96 -7.82
N LYS A 126 -6.88 -8.05 -8.69
CA LYS A 126 -8.19 -7.44 -8.44
C LYS A 126 -8.85 -8.05 -7.20
N VAL A 127 -8.79 -9.36 -7.03
CA VAL A 127 -9.30 -10.04 -5.83
C VAL A 127 -8.55 -9.55 -4.59
N ALA A 128 -7.21 -9.50 -4.63
CA ALA A 128 -6.38 -9.00 -3.54
C ALA A 128 -6.75 -7.56 -3.16
N TYR A 129 -6.98 -6.67 -4.14
CA TYR A 129 -7.42 -5.28 -3.88
C TYR A 129 -8.72 -5.23 -3.07
N PHE A 130 -9.76 -5.97 -3.47
CA PHE A 130 -11.04 -5.93 -2.74
C PHE A 130 -10.98 -6.62 -1.39
N VAL A 131 -10.28 -7.76 -1.30
CA VAL A 131 -10.06 -8.50 -0.05
C VAL A 131 -9.29 -7.65 0.97
N PHE A 132 -8.47 -6.71 0.51
CA PHE A 132 -7.69 -5.83 1.39
C PHE A 132 -8.39 -4.51 1.72
N CYS A 133 -9.02 -3.86 0.72
CA CYS A 133 -9.71 -2.58 0.88
C CYS A 133 -10.95 -2.69 1.79
N ILE A 134 -11.77 -3.72 1.61
CA ILE A 134 -13.06 -3.84 2.31
C ILE A 134 -12.85 -4.00 3.83
N PRO A 135 -12.04 -4.97 4.31
CA PRO A 135 -11.80 -5.11 5.74
C PRO A 135 -11.09 -3.89 6.34
N SER A 136 -10.13 -3.30 5.62
CA SER A 136 -9.42 -2.10 6.08
C SER A 136 -10.40 -0.94 6.33
N THR A 137 -11.34 -0.73 5.40
CA THR A 137 -12.37 0.31 5.53
C THR A 137 -13.33 0.01 6.69
N ALA A 138 -13.73 -1.25 6.85
CA ALA A 138 -14.60 -1.68 7.95
C ALA A 138 -13.93 -1.44 9.31
N VAL A 139 -12.65 -1.77 9.46
CA VAL A 139 -11.88 -1.53 10.68
C VAL A 139 -11.84 -0.05 11.01
N VAL A 140 -11.49 0.81 10.05
CA VAL A 140 -11.49 2.27 10.28
C VAL A 140 -12.87 2.80 10.68
N ALA A 141 -13.94 2.30 10.05
CA ALA A 141 -15.29 2.67 10.42
C ALA A 141 -15.64 2.24 11.86
N LEU A 142 -15.18 1.07 12.31
CA LEU A 142 -15.36 0.63 13.70
C LEU A 142 -14.59 1.51 14.68
N PHE A 143 -13.31 1.83 14.40
CA PHE A 143 -12.52 2.77 15.20
C PHE A 143 -13.19 4.15 15.33
N ALA A 144 -13.80 4.62 14.25
CA ALA A 144 -14.54 5.89 14.21
C ALA A 144 -15.93 5.81 14.87
N ALA A 145 -16.53 4.63 15.04
CA ALA A 145 -17.88 4.51 15.59
C ALA A 145 -17.88 4.17 17.10
N PHE A 146 -16.93 3.35 17.56
CA PHE A 146 -16.92 2.84 18.93
C PHE A 146 -16.90 3.91 20.04
N PRO A 147 -16.14 5.00 19.95
CA PRO A 147 -16.15 6.03 20.98
C PRO A 147 -17.53 6.69 21.19
N ILE A 148 -18.39 6.68 20.15
CA ILE A 148 -19.75 7.24 20.21
C ILE A 148 -20.77 6.17 20.63
N LEU A 149 -20.64 4.95 20.11
CA LEU A 149 -21.62 3.88 20.31
C LEU A 149 -21.47 3.16 21.64
N ASP A 150 -20.27 3.15 22.22
CA ASP A 150 -20.02 2.49 23.49
C ASP A 150 -20.55 3.34 24.66
N GLN A 151 -21.78 3.04 25.08
CA GLN A 151 -22.47 3.72 26.18
C GLN A 151 -21.76 3.59 27.53
N ARG A 152 -20.73 2.74 27.65
CA ARG A 152 -19.87 2.65 28.85
C ARG A 152 -18.90 3.83 28.93
N ILE A 153 -18.60 4.48 27.80
CA ILE A 153 -17.71 5.63 27.72
C ILE A 153 -18.50 6.90 28.07
N LYS A 154 -18.42 7.30 29.35
CA LYS A 154 -19.11 8.50 29.86
C LYS A 154 -18.38 9.81 29.57
N GLU A 155 -17.16 9.75 29.04
CA GLU A 155 -16.33 10.91 28.74
C GLU A 155 -16.18 11.12 27.23
N TYR A 156 -16.03 12.38 26.81
CA TYR A 156 -15.67 12.79 25.45
C TYR A 156 -14.31 12.17 25.01
N ARG A 157 -14.34 10.92 24.53
CA ARG A 157 -13.17 10.16 24.08
C ARG A 157 -13.02 10.29 22.57
N LEU A 158 -11.85 10.73 22.13
CA LEU A 158 -11.49 10.76 20.71
C LEU A 158 -11.21 9.33 20.19
N PRO A 159 -11.39 9.07 18.88
CA PRO A 159 -11.07 7.78 18.26
C PRO A 159 -9.64 7.31 18.55
N PHE A 160 -8.69 8.23 18.51
CA PHE A 160 -7.29 7.96 18.79
C PHE A 160 -6.76 8.88 19.88
N SER A 161 -5.93 8.31 20.77
CA SER A 161 -5.23 9.06 21.81
C SER A 161 -4.15 9.92 21.16
N ALA A 162 -4.36 11.23 21.15
CA ALA A 162 -3.46 12.21 20.57
C ALA A 162 -3.44 13.48 21.42
N TRP A 163 -2.30 14.17 21.42
CA TRP A 163 -2.16 15.43 22.13
C TRP A 163 -2.50 16.61 21.20
N TYR A 164 -3.27 17.55 21.70
CA TYR A 164 -3.59 18.80 21.01
C TYR A 164 -3.27 20.00 21.92
N PRO A 165 -2.84 21.14 21.36
CA PRO A 165 -2.49 22.35 22.13
C PRO A 165 -3.72 23.10 22.67
N TYR A 166 -4.90 22.47 22.71
CA TYR A 166 -6.16 23.03 23.16
C TYR A 166 -7.01 21.95 23.85
N ASN A 167 -8.02 22.36 24.62
CA ASN A 167 -8.87 21.41 25.33
C ASN A 167 -9.87 20.74 24.40
N THR A 168 -9.63 19.47 24.07
CA THR A 168 -10.49 18.67 23.20
C THR A 168 -11.77 18.17 23.87
N LYS A 169 -11.98 18.38 25.17
CA LYS A 169 -13.21 17.98 25.88
C LYS A 169 -14.30 19.05 25.88
N ILE A 170 -14.09 20.19 25.22
CA ILE A 170 -15.02 21.32 25.20
C ILE A 170 -15.63 21.47 23.79
N SER A 171 -16.94 21.68 23.71
CA SER A 171 -17.64 21.98 22.45
C SER A 171 -17.39 23.44 22.01
N PRO A 172 -17.15 23.74 20.72
CA PRO A 172 -17.20 22.85 19.56
C PRO A 172 -15.87 22.16 19.19
N LEU A 173 -14.81 22.35 20.00
CA LEU A 173 -13.47 21.84 19.69
C LEU A 173 -13.39 20.31 19.69
N TYR A 174 -14.18 19.66 20.55
CA TYR A 174 -14.30 18.20 20.57
C TYR A 174 -14.78 17.68 19.21
N GLU A 175 -15.91 18.19 18.73
CA GLU A 175 -16.58 17.74 17.50
C GLU A 175 -15.71 18.00 16.27
N LEU A 176 -15.06 19.17 16.23
CA LEU A 176 -14.12 19.52 15.16
C LEU A 176 -12.90 18.58 15.15
N THR A 177 -12.34 18.27 16.33
CA THR A 177 -11.18 17.37 16.44
C THR A 177 -11.56 15.93 16.12
N TYR A 178 -12.74 15.50 16.54
CA TYR A 178 -13.30 14.20 16.23
C TYR A 178 -13.44 14.01 14.71
N LEU A 179 -14.09 14.98 14.05
CA LEU A 179 -14.26 14.96 12.60
C LEU A 179 -12.91 14.98 11.87
N TYR A 180 -11.97 15.80 12.33
CA TYR A 180 -10.61 15.84 11.81
C TYR A 180 -9.93 14.47 11.90
N GLN A 181 -9.97 13.80 13.06
CA GLN A 181 -9.37 12.48 13.22
C GLN A 181 -9.99 11.47 12.24
N VAL A 182 -11.32 11.39 12.18
CA VAL A 182 -12.02 10.45 11.29
C VAL A 182 -11.60 10.64 9.83
N ILE A 183 -11.54 11.89 9.35
CA ILE A 183 -11.09 12.19 7.99
C ILE A 183 -9.62 11.81 7.81
N ALA A 184 -8.76 12.16 8.77
CA ALA A 184 -7.33 11.86 8.72
C ALA A 184 -7.07 10.35 8.63
N ILE A 185 -7.74 9.55 9.43
CA ILE A 185 -7.57 8.09 9.47
C ILE A 185 -8.07 7.45 8.18
N LEU A 186 -9.23 7.89 7.66
CA LEU A 186 -9.73 7.41 6.36
C LEU A 186 -8.74 7.74 5.23
N PHE A 187 -8.17 8.94 5.26
CA PHE A 187 -7.16 9.38 4.29
C PHE A 187 -5.89 8.54 4.39
N MET A 188 -5.32 8.38 5.59
CA MET A 188 -4.12 7.57 5.84
C MET A 188 -4.33 6.09 5.49
N ALA A 189 -5.49 5.52 5.84
CA ALA A 189 -5.81 4.13 5.49
C ALA A 189 -5.87 3.95 3.97
N THR A 190 -6.44 4.92 3.25
CA THR A 190 -6.47 4.92 1.79
C THR A 190 -5.07 5.00 1.21
N VAL A 191 -4.21 5.90 1.72
CA VAL A 191 -2.79 6.00 1.33
C VAL A 191 -2.07 4.68 1.56
N ASN A 192 -2.21 4.09 2.74
CA ASN A 192 -1.53 2.87 3.14
C ASN A 192 -1.91 1.70 2.22
N VAL A 193 -3.21 1.42 2.11
CA VAL A 193 -3.74 0.32 1.28
C VAL A 193 -3.34 0.46 -0.18
N ASN A 194 -3.45 1.68 -0.74
CA ASN A 194 -3.16 1.87 -2.16
C ASN A 194 -1.67 1.86 -2.49
N THR A 195 -0.80 2.22 -1.54
CA THR A 195 0.64 2.06 -1.71
C THR A 195 1.01 0.58 -1.72
N ASP A 196 0.43 -0.21 -0.81
CA ASP A 196 0.73 -1.65 -0.68
C ASP A 196 0.26 -2.43 -1.91
N ILE A 197 -0.96 -2.16 -2.36
CA ILE A 197 -1.51 -2.79 -3.56
C ILE A 197 -0.79 -2.33 -4.84
N LEU A 198 -0.26 -1.10 -4.90
CA LEU A 198 0.59 -0.69 -6.01
C LEU A 198 1.88 -1.54 -6.06
N ILE A 199 2.51 -1.81 -4.93
CA ILE A 199 3.70 -2.67 -4.85
C ILE A 199 3.36 -4.08 -5.35
N SER A 200 2.22 -4.63 -4.92
CA SER A 200 1.71 -5.90 -5.46
C SER A 200 1.47 -5.87 -6.97
N ALA A 201 0.99 -4.75 -7.52
CA ALA A 201 0.81 -4.59 -8.96
C ALA A 201 2.14 -4.66 -9.70
N LEU A 202 3.17 -3.97 -9.20
CA LEU A 202 4.50 -3.98 -9.79
C LEU A 202 5.10 -5.39 -9.80
N MET A 203 4.99 -6.13 -8.70
CA MET A 203 5.42 -7.53 -8.62
C MET A 203 4.62 -8.44 -9.57
N MET A 204 3.30 -8.25 -9.63
CA MET A 204 2.43 -8.96 -10.58
C MET A 204 2.85 -8.70 -12.03
N TYR A 205 3.18 -7.45 -12.41
CA TYR A 205 3.66 -7.14 -13.76
C TYR A 205 4.99 -7.83 -14.06
N VAL A 206 5.93 -7.88 -13.09
CA VAL A 206 7.17 -8.65 -13.25
C VAL A 206 6.86 -10.13 -13.49
N ALA A 207 6.00 -10.74 -12.68
CA ALA A 207 5.62 -12.15 -12.81
C ALA A 207 4.95 -12.45 -14.16
N ALA A 208 4.03 -11.59 -14.61
CA ALA A 208 3.37 -11.74 -15.91
C ALA A 208 4.38 -11.63 -17.07
N GLN A 209 5.35 -10.72 -17.00
CA GLN A 209 6.39 -10.60 -18.02
C GLN A 209 7.36 -11.78 -18.03
N CYS A 210 7.62 -12.41 -16.87
CA CYS A 210 8.35 -13.67 -16.82
C CYS A 210 7.60 -14.80 -17.55
N ASP A 211 6.27 -14.91 -17.37
CA ASP A 211 5.47 -15.91 -18.08
C ASP A 211 5.49 -15.69 -19.60
N ILE A 212 5.42 -14.44 -20.06
CA ILE A 212 5.52 -14.13 -21.50
C ILE A 212 6.89 -14.53 -22.05
N LEU A 213 7.98 -14.18 -21.35
CA LEU A 213 9.33 -14.55 -21.78
C LEU A 213 9.50 -16.09 -21.79
N CYS A 214 8.91 -16.80 -20.82
CA CYS A 214 8.94 -18.25 -20.75
C CYS A 214 8.24 -18.89 -21.95
N ASP A 215 7.07 -18.37 -22.33
CA ASP A 215 6.35 -18.79 -23.53
C ASP A 215 7.19 -18.55 -24.80
N GLU A 216 7.82 -17.39 -24.95
CA GLU A 216 8.68 -17.09 -26.10
C GLU A 216 9.87 -18.06 -26.20
N LEU A 217 10.52 -18.36 -25.07
CA LEU A 217 11.65 -19.29 -25.01
C LEU A 217 11.25 -20.73 -25.32
N ARG A 218 10.10 -21.19 -24.83
CA ARG A 218 9.58 -22.54 -25.11
C ARG A 218 9.17 -22.73 -26.56
N ASN A 219 8.73 -21.67 -27.22
CA ASN A 219 8.32 -21.68 -28.62
C ASN A 219 9.46 -21.29 -29.59
N LEU A 220 10.73 -21.37 -29.15
CA LEU A 220 11.91 -21.27 -30.01
C LEU A 220 12.01 -22.51 -30.93
N ASN A 221 11.20 -22.56 -31.97
CA ASN A 221 11.30 -23.60 -32.99
C ASN A 221 12.59 -23.44 -33.81
N ALA A 222 13.24 -24.57 -34.15
CA ALA A 222 14.44 -24.66 -34.99
C ALA A 222 14.16 -24.39 -36.48
N THR A 223 13.34 -23.40 -36.78
CA THR A 223 13.08 -22.90 -38.13
C THR A 223 14.14 -21.86 -38.51
N GLU A 224 14.13 -21.43 -39.78
CA GLU A 224 14.83 -20.22 -40.22
C GLU A 224 14.49 -19.05 -39.25
N ASN A 225 15.50 -18.26 -38.88
CA ASN A 225 15.46 -17.12 -37.93
C ASN A 225 15.56 -17.41 -36.42
N ILE A 226 16.05 -18.58 -35.99
CA ILE A 226 16.29 -18.85 -34.55
C ILE A 226 17.22 -17.82 -33.89
N HIS A 227 18.28 -17.39 -34.58
CA HIS A 227 19.24 -16.41 -34.06
C HIS A 227 18.58 -15.05 -33.77
N GLU A 228 17.70 -14.59 -34.67
CA GLU A 228 16.97 -13.34 -34.48
C GLU A 228 15.99 -13.42 -33.31
N LYS A 229 15.27 -14.55 -33.18
CA LYS A 229 14.37 -14.80 -32.04
C LYS A 229 15.10 -14.82 -30.71
N ILE A 230 16.29 -15.43 -30.64
CA ILE A 230 17.13 -15.42 -29.43
C ILE A 230 17.55 -14.00 -29.08
N ILE A 231 17.98 -13.20 -30.06
CA ILE A 231 18.33 -11.78 -29.81
C ILE A 231 17.14 -11.01 -29.23
N ILE A 232 15.93 -11.23 -29.74
CA ILE A 232 14.70 -10.62 -29.22
C ILE A 232 14.46 -11.05 -27.77
N CYS A 233 14.55 -12.35 -27.47
CA CYS A 233 14.39 -12.88 -26.11
C CYS A 233 15.41 -12.29 -25.14
N VAL A 234 16.69 -12.18 -25.54
CA VAL A 234 17.75 -11.58 -24.72
C VAL A 234 17.45 -10.11 -24.44
N ARG A 235 17.04 -9.34 -25.46
CA ARG A 235 16.66 -7.92 -25.28
C ARG A 235 15.46 -7.78 -24.35
N ARG A 236 14.44 -8.64 -24.50
CA ARG A 236 13.26 -8.65 -23.62
C ARG A 236 13.64 -8.99 -22.19
N HIS A 237 14.48 -10.00 -21.98
CA HIS A 237 14.99 -10.37 -20.67
C HIS A 237 15.77 -9.22 -20.00
N GLN A 238 16.65 -8.54 -20.74
CA GLN A 238 17.37 -7.36 -20.25
C GLN A 238 16.42 -6.21 -19.87
N ALA A 239 15.39 -5.96 -20.68
CA ALA A 239 14.37 -4.96 -20.38
C ALA A 239 13.56 -5.33 -19.12
N LEU A 240 13.21 -6.61 -18.95
CA LEU A 240 12.54 -7.13 -17.78
C LEU A 240 13.39 -6.99 -16.51
N LEU A 241 14.69 -7.28 -16.58
CA LEU A 241 15.62 -7.06 -15.46
C LEU A 241 15.67 -5.57 -15.07
N GLY A 242 15.73 -4.67 -16.06
CA GLY A 242 15.69 -3.23 -15.81
C GLY A 242 14.37 -2.76 -15.17
N PHE A 243 13.24 -3.31 -15.64
CA PHE A 243 11.93 -3.04 -15.07
C PHE A 243 11.83 -3.54 -13.62
N ALA A 244 12.22 -4.78 -13.35
CA ALA A 244 12.21 -5.38 -12.01
C ALA A 244 13.12 -4.62 -11.04
N ALA A 245 14.31 -4.18 -11.49
CA ALA A 245 15.21 -3.37 -10.68
C ALA A 245 14.59 -2.02 -10.32
N GLY A 246 13.91 -1.35 -11.26
CA GLY A 246 13.19 -0.11 -10.98
C GLY A 246 12.00 -0.31 -10.03
N CYS A 247 11.26 -1.41 -10.16
CA CYS A 247 10.22 -1.78 -9.20
C CYS A 247 10.82 -1.96 -7.79
N ASN A 248 11.93 -2.70 -7.67
CA ASN A 248 12.59 -2.95 -6.39
C ASN A 248 13.11 -1.66 -5.75
N GLN A 249 13.70 -0.75 -6.53
CA GLN A 249 14.15 0.57 -6.04
C GLN A 249 12.99 1.40 -5.46
N PHE A 250 11.77 1.24 -6.00
CA PHE A 250 10.60 1.91 -5.44
C PHE A 250 10.18 1.34 -4.09
N PHE A 251 10.11 0.00 -3.96
CA PHE A 251 9.46 -0.62 -2.81
C PHE A 251 10.39 -1.20 -1.74
N ASP A 252 11.69 -1.33 -1.98
CA ASP A 252 12.63 -2.01 -1.09
C ASP A 252 12.59 -1.48 0.36
N PHE A 253 12.72 -0.17 0.51
CA PHE A 253 12.72 0.51 1.80
C PHE A 253 11.33 0.50 2.45
N ILE A 254 10.27 0.61 1.64
CA ILE A 254 8.88 0.53 2.10
C ILE A 254 8.61 -0.85 2.70
N VAL A 255 8.97 -1.90 1.98
CA VAL A 255 8.78 -3.29 2.42
C VAL A 255 9.59 -3.54 3.69
N LEU A 256 10.86 -3.12 3.75
CA LEU A 256 11.68 -3.24 4.96
C LEU A 256 11.01 -2.56 6.17
N GLY A 257 10.59 -1.31 6.01
CA GLY A 257 9.90 -0.55 7.05
C GLY A 257 8.60 -1.21 7.50
N GLN A 258 7.86 -1.81 6.56
CA GLN A 258 6.65 -2.58 6.85
C GLN A 258 6.96 -3.81 7.72
N PHE A 259 7.95 -4.62 7.38
CA PHE A 259 8.30 -5.80 8.17
C PHE A 259 8.66 -5.43 9.62
N ILE A 260 9.50 -4.42 9.81
CA ILE A 260 9.91 -3.95 11.14
C ILE A 260 8.68 -3.46 11.93
N THR A 261 7.88 -2.58 11.31
CA THR A 261 6.71 -1.97 11.96
C THR A 261 5.65 -3.01 12.29
N SER A 262 5.41 -3.98 11.40
CA SER A 262 4.46 -5.06 11.62
C SER A 262 4.85 -5.97 12.79
N VAL A 263 6.14 -6.28 12.95
CA VAL A 263 6.62 -7.10 14.10
C VAL A 263 6.39 -6.36 15.41
N ILE A 264 6.82 -5.10 15.50
CA ILE A 264 6.63 -4.27 16.69
C ILE A 264 5.14 -4.13 17.00
N SER A 265 4.34 -3.81 15.99
CA SER A 265 2.92 -3.54 16.16
C SER A 265 2.14 -4.78 16.59
N ASN A 266 2.42 -5.94 15.99
CA ASN A 266 1.80 -7.19 16.41
C ASN A 266 2.18 -7.60 17.83
N ALA A 267 3.46 -7.50 18.20
CA ALA A 267 3.90 -7.86 19.55
C ALA A 267 3.19 -7.01 20.62
N LEU A 268 3.12 -5.70 20.42
CA LEU A 268 2.45 -4.77 21.33
C LEU A 268 0.93 -4.95 21.34
N THR A 269 0.32 -5.20 20.18
CA THR A 269 -1.13 -5.43 20.08
C THR A 269 -1.51 -6.75 20.78
N MET A 270 -0.74 -7.81 20.61
CA MET A 270 -0.95 -9.08 21.31
C MET A 270 -0.82 -8.92 22.82
N PHE A 271 0.16 -8.15 23.29
CA PHE A 271 0.25 -7.81 24.72
C PHE A 271 -0.99 -7.07 25.21
N GLN A 272 -1.45 -6.05 24.47
CA GLN A 272 -2.66 -5.29 24.82
C GLN A 272 -3.92 -6.17 24.86
N LEU A 273 -4.05 -7.14 23.95
CA LEU A 273 -5.15 -8.11 23.95
C LEU A 273 -5.23 -8.94 25.24
N THR A 274 -4.11 -9.13 25.97
CA THR A 274 -4.11 -9.82 27.28
C THR A 274 -4.57 -8.94 28.44
N VAL A 275 -4.57 -7.61 28.26
CA VAL A 275 -4.84 -6.62 29.31
C VAL A 275 -6.26 -6.06 29.23
N VAL A 276 -6.85 -6.03 28.03
CA VAL A 276 -8.20 -5.50 27.81
C VAL A 276 -9.29 -6.52 28.19
N GLU A 277 -10.46 -6.01 28.59
CA GLU A 277 -11.61 -6.86 28.90
C GLU A 277 -12.02 -7.66 27.64
N PRO A 278 -12.15 -9.01 27.73
CA PRO A 278 -12.59 -9.81 26.60
C PRO A 278 -13.94 -9.35 26.06
N PHE A 279 -14.10 -9.35 24.74
CA PHE A 279 -15.33 -8.94 24.03
C PHE A 279 -15.77 -7.47 24.27
N SER A 280 -14.89 -6.62 24.81
CA SER A 280 -15.08 -5.17 24.80
C SER A 280 -14.90 -4.58 23.39
N SER A 281 -15.38 -3.36 23.18
CA SER A 281 -15.16 -2.59 21.95
C SER A 281 -13.66 -2.44 21.63
N GLU A 282 -12.85 -2.22 22.66
CA GLU A 282 -11.38 -2.15 22.59
C GLU A 282 -10.76 -3.49 22.19
N PHE A 283 -11.25 -4.62 22.73
CA PHE A 283 -10.80 -5.95 22.34
C PHE A 283 -11.02 -6.23 20.84
N TYR A 284 -12.20 -5.95 20.30
CA TYR A 284 -12.47 -6.16 18.87
C TYR A 284 -11.58 -5.28 17.99
N THR A 285 -11.39 -4.04 18.39
CA THR A 285 -10.51 -3.07 17.71
C THR A 285 -9.08 -3.60 17.60
N LEU A 286 -8.51 -4.04 18.72
CA LEU A 286 -7.17 -4.61 18.79
C LEU A 286 -7.08 -5.96 18.05
N PHE A 287 -8.13 -6.78 18.12
CA PHE A 287 -8.16 -8.07 17.43
C PHE A 287 -8.11 -7.89 15.92
N PHE A 288 -8.95 -7.00 15.36
CA PHE A 288 -8.94 -6.73 13.93
C PHE A 288 -7.63 -6.09 13.48
N PHE A 289 -7.04 -5.21 14.30
CA PHE A 289 -5.72 -4.66 14.03
C PHE A 289 -4.64 -5.76 14.00
N ALA A 290 -4.63 -6.66 14.99
CA ALA A 290 -3.68 -7.79 15.07
C ALA A 290 -3.80 -8.79 13.92
N VAL A 291 -4.99 -8.95 13.32
CA VAL A 291 -5.20 -9.77 12.13
C VAL A 291 -4.85 -9.01 10.83
N GLY A 292 -5.14 -7.71 10.80
CA GLY A 292 -4.90 -6.86 9.64
C GLY A 292 -3.41 -6.71 9.33
N VAL A 293 -2.57 -6.45 10.33
CA VAL A 293 -1.13 -6.23 10.14
C VAL A 293 -0.41 -7.42 9.47
N PRO A 294 -0.59 -8.69 9.91
CA PRO A 294 -0.08 -9.86 9.19
C PRO A 294 -0.61 -10.01 7.77
N THR A 295 -1.86 -9.60 7.51
CA THR A 295 -2.45 -9.67 6.17
C THR A 295 -1.72 -8.72 5.20
N GLN A 296 -1.27 -7.55 5.69
CA GLN A 296 -0.40 -6.65 4.92
C GLN A 296 0.93 -7.32 4.55
N LEU A 297 1.56 -8.03 5.48
CA LEU A 297 2.80 -8.79 5.20
C LEU A 297 2.57 -9.93 4.20
N PHE A 298 1.48 -10.67 4.38
CA PHE A 298 1.13 -11.78 3.51
C PHE A 298 0.98 -11.32 2.06
N LEU A 299 0.41 -10.14 1.83
CA LEU A 299 0.29 -9.55 0.50
C LEU A 299 1.66 -9.40 -0.19
N TYR A 300 2.66 -8.82 0.48
CA TYR A 300 4.01 -8.70 -0.08
C TYR A 300 4.65 -10.06 -0.33
N CYS A 301 4.56 -10.97 0.64
CA CYS A 301 5.15 -12.30 0.54
C CYS A 301 4.53 -13.11 -0.61
N TRP A 302 3.22 -13.01 -0.80
CA TRP A 302 2.51 -13.74 -1.84
C TRP A 302 2.96 -13.31 -3.24
N PHE A 303 2.90 -12.01 -3.52
CA PHE A 303 3.31 -11.50 -4.84
C PHE A 303 4.82 -11.62 -5.06
N GLY A 304 5.63 -11.50 -4.01
CA GLY A 304 7.06 -11.80 -4.08
C GLY A 304 7.35 -13.26 -4.40
N ASN A 305 6.61 -14.19 -3.80
CA ASN A 305 6.73 -15.62 -4.09
C ASN A 305 6.30 -15.96 -5.52
N GLU A 306 5.24 -15.33 -6.04
CA GLU A 306 4.84 -15.50 -7.44
C GLU A 306 5.97 -15.09 -8.39
N VAL A 307 6.63 -13.96 -8.14
CA VAL A 307 7.80 -13.54 -8.93
C VAL A 307 8.91 -14.60 -8.87
N ASP A 308 9.25 -15.11 -7.68
CA ASP A 308 10.28 -16.14 -7.51
C ASP A 308 9.93 -17.43 -8.28
N LEU A 309 8.69 -17.90 -8.19
CA LEU A 309 8.22 -19.07 -8.93
C LEU A 309 8.33 -18.87 -10.45
N LYS A 310 7.96 -17.69 -10.96
CA LYS A 310 8.04 -17.42 -12.40
C LYS A 310 9.48 -17.32 -12.89
N VAL A 311 10.38 -16.76 -12.08
CA VAL A 311 11.82 -16.73 -12.38
C VAL A 311 12.40 -18.14 -12.42
N ARG A 312 12.05 -19.02 -11.48
CA ARG A 312 12.50 -20.43 -11.49
C ARG A 312 12.03 -21.18 -12.74
N ASN A 313 10.81 -20.91 -13.20
CA ASN A 313 10.29 -21.52 -14.42
C ASN A 313 11.09 -21.11 -15.67
N LEU A 314 11.65 -19.89 -15.71
CA LEU A 314 12.55 -19.45 -16.78
C LEU A 314 13.88 -20.19 -16.78
N ILE A 315 14.41 -20.53 -15.59
CA ILE A 315 15.70 -21.24 -15.44
C ILE A 315 15.57 -22.71 -15.86
N ASN A 316 14.39 -23.31 -15.70
CA ASN A 316 14.13 -24.72 -15.96
C ASN A 316 13.63 -25.02 -17.39
N ILE A 317 13.75 -24.08 -18.33
CA ILE A 317 13.42 -24.28 -19.76
C ILE A 317 14.55 -25.03 -20.45
#